data_AF-A0ABD0RD13-F1
#
_entry.id   AF-A0ABD0RD13-F1
#
_cell.length_a   1.000
_cell.length_b   1.000
_cell.length_c   1.000
_cell.angle_alpha   90.00
_cell.angle_beta   90.00
_cell.angle_gamma   90.00
#
_symmetry.space_group_name_H-M   'P 1'
#
loop_
_entity.id
_entity.type
_entity.pdbx_description
1 polymer ?
#
loop_
_entity_poly.entity_id
_entity_poly.type
_entity_poly.pdbx_seq_one_letter_code
_entity_poly.pdbx_strand_id
1 'polypeptide(L)'
;VIAPEEIVDPNVDEHSVMTYLSQFPKAKLKPGAPLRSKTLHPKRAKAYGPGIESRGNVVLRPAEFVVETVEAGLGEVLVYIEDPEGHTEEVIF
;
A
#
# COMPACT_ATOMS: atom_id res chain seq x y z
N VAL A 1 9.02 12.23 -28.44
CA VAL A 1 8.83 11.36 -27.27
C VAL A 1 9.93 10.33 -27.36
N ILE A 2 10.83 10.31 -26.38
CA ILE A 2 11.92 9.33 -26.32
C ILE A 2 11.33 7.94 -26.01
N ALA A 3 11.80 6.92 -26.70
CA ALA A 3 11.40 5.55 -26.48
C ALA A 3 12.05 5.00 -25.19
N PRO A 4 11.43 4.04 -24.48
CA PRO A 4 12.01 3.46 -23.27
C PRO A 4 13.43 2.92 -23.45
N GLU A 5 13.73 2.40 -24.64
CA GLU A 5 15.03 1.84 -25.00
C GLU A 5 16.12 2.92 -25.16
N GLU A 6 15.73 4.15 -25.46
CA GLU A 6 16.64 5.28 -25.66
C GLU A 6 17.05 5.93 -24.33
N ILE A 7 16.29 5.69 -23.24
CA ILE A 7 16.60 6.19 -21.89
C ILE A 7 17.78 5.47 -21.23
N VAL A 8 18.06 4.23 -21.65
CA VAL A 8 19.19 3.45 -21.11
C VAL A 8 20.49 3.69 -21.89
N ASP A 9 20.46 4.52 -22.95
CA ASP A 9 21.67 4.93 -23.67
C ASP A 9 22.51 5.86 -22.78
N PRO A 10 23.79 5.56 -22.52
CA PRO A 10 24.65 6.42 -21.71
C PRO A 10 24.89 7.82 -22.30
N ASN A 11 24.58 8.04 -23.58
CA ASN A 11 24.73 9.33 -24.25
C ASN A 11 23.41 10.13 -24.30
N VAL A 12 22.34 9.64 -23.68
CA VAL A 12 21.05 10.33 -23.67
C VAL A 12 21.16 11.69 -22.98
N ASP A 13 20.49 12.71 -23.52
CA ASP A 13 20.46 14.03 -22.92
C ASP A 13 19.46 14.12 -21.75
N GLU A 14 19.83 14.90 -20.72
CA GLU A 14 19.03 15.05 -19.50
C GLU A 14 17.64 15.66 -19.78
N HIS A 15 17.53 16.58 -20.75
CA HIS A 15 16.26 17.22 -21.09
C HIS A 15 15.25 16.21 -21.67
N SER A 16 15.71 15.27 -22.50
CA SER A 16 14.90 14.18 -23.03
C SER A 16 14.44 13.22 -21.93
N VAL A 17 15.34 12.84 -21.02
CA VAL A 17 15.01 12.00 -19.86
C VAL A 17 13.96 12.68 -18.97
N MET A 18 14.15 13.95 -18.66
CA MET A 18 13.21 14.74 -17.85
C MET A 18 11.83 14.87 -18.53
N THR A 19 11.81 15.10 -19.84
CA THR A 19 10.55 15.16 -20.61
C THR A 19 9.78 13.86 -20.52
N TYR A 20 10.44 12.71 -20.56
CA TYR A 20 9.80 11.41 -20.38
C TYR A 20 9.32 11.18 -18.95
N LEU A 21 10.19 11.39 -17.95
CA LEU A 21 9.86 11.17 -16.54
C LEU A 21 8.73 12.09 -16.05
N SER A 22 8.59 13.29 -16.64
CA SER A 22 7.51 14.24 -16.33
C SER A 22 6.09 13.68 -16.59
N GLN A 23 5.96 12.58 -17.33
CA GLN A 23 4.69 11.94 -17.63
C GLN A 23 4.19 11.04 -16.49
N PHE A 24 5.09 10.53 -15.64
CA PHE A 24 4.75 9.55 -14.59
C PHE A 24 3.93 10.09 -13.41
N PRO A 25 4.12 11.35 -12.94
CA PRO A 25 3.28 11.90 -11.88
C PRO A 25 1.77 11.89 -12.19
N LYS A 26 1.39 11.84 -13.47
CA LYS A 26 -0.01 11.77 -13.93
C LYS A 26 -0.39 10.39 -14.48
N ALA A 27 0.52 9.42 -14.46
CA ALA A 27 0.26 8.08 -15.00
C ALA A 27 -0.80 7.37 -14.14
N LYS A 28 -1.75 6.72 -14.81
CA LYS A 28 -2.79 5.90 -14.17
C LYS A 28 -2.63 4.45 -14.61
N LEU A 29 -2.84 3.53 -13.68
CA LEU A 29 -2.90 2.11 -14.01
C LEU A 29 -4.07 1.85 -14.97
N LYS A 30 -3.80 1.11 -16.04
CA LYS A 30 -4.85 0.64 -16.95
C LYS A 30 -5.67 -0.45 -16.26
N PRO A 31 -7.00 -0.46 -16.38
CA PRO A 31 -7.82 -1.55 -15.88
C PRO A 31 -7.34 -2.90 -16.44
N GLY A 32 -7.23 -3.92 -15.58
CA GLY A 32 -6.77 -5.25 -15.98
C GLY A 32 -5.27 -5.41 -16.20
N ALA A 33 -4.45 -4.39 -15.86
CA ALA A 33 -2.99 -4.55 -15.86
C ALA A 33 -2.59 -5.72 -14.93
N PRO A 34 -1.69 -6.62 -15.36
CA PRO A 34 -1.26 -7.75 -14.55
C PRO A 34 -0.36 -7.27 -13.40
N LEU A 35 -0.98 -6.85 -12.30
CA LEU A 35 -0.30 -6.52 -11.05
C LEU A 35 0.09 -7.82 -10.35
N ARG A 36 1.14 -8.49 -10.84
CA ARG A 36 1.74 -9.62 -10.11
C ARG A 36 2.72 -9.07 -9.07
N SER A 37 2.24 -8.79 -7.85
CA SER A 37 3.13 -8.69 -6.70
C SER A 37 3.64 -10.10 -6.35
N LYS A 38 4.68 -10.56 -7.07
CA LYS A 38 5.38 -11.82 -6.76
C LYS A 38 6.10 -11.77 -5.41
N THR A 39 6.29 -10.58 -4.87
CA THR A 39 7.08 -10.33 -3.67
C THR A 39 6.15 -9.80 -2.58
N LEU A 40 6.19 -10.45 -1.41
CA LEU A 40 5.50 -10.01 -0.22
C LEU A 40 6.16 -8.72 0.31
N HIS A 41 5.35 -7.67 0.49
CA HIS A 41 5.77 -6.37 1.00
C HIS A 41 4.88 -5.95 2.19
N PRO A 42 5.07 -6.53 3.40
CA PRO A 42 4.17 -6.30 4.53
C PRO A 42 4.07 -4.82 4.91
N LYS A 43 5.15 -4.06 4.75
CA LYS A 43 5.19 -2.61 5.01
C LYS A 43 4.29 -1.77 4.09
N ARG A 44 3.75 -2.34 3.01
CA ARG A 44 2.80 -1.68 2.12
C ARG A 44 1.35 -1.97 2.48
N ALA A 45 1.09 -2.86 3.45
CA ALA A 45 -0.23 -2.99 4.04
C ALA A 45 -0.57 -1.73 4.84
N LYS A 46 -1.81 -1.28 4.76
CA LYS A 46 -2.30 -0.10 5.48
C LYS A 46 -3.54 -0.47 6.27
N ALA A 47 -3.68 0.07 7.47
CA ALA A 47 -4.89 -0.04 8.25
C ALA A 47 -5.47 1.35 8.52
N TYR A 48 -6.78 1.51 8.44
CA TYR A 48 -7.47 2.77 8.72
C TYR A 48 -8.93 2.54 9.12
N GLY A 49 -9.49 3.46 9.90
CA GLY A 49 -10.88 3.42 10.36
C GLY A 49 -11.02 3.80 11.84
N PRO A 50 -12.24 4.07 12.31
CA PRO A 50 -12.50 4.58 13.65
C PRO A 50 -11.97 3.66 14.75
N GLY A 51 -11.97 2.35 14.51
CA GLY A 51 -11.53 1.33 15.46
C GLY A 51 -10.05 1.41 15.86
N ILE A 52 -9.21 2.05 15.05
CA ILE A 52 -7.77 2.22 15.33
C ILE A 52 -7.36 3.69 15.52
N GLU A 53 -8.33 4.60 15.62
CA GLU A 53 -8.06 5.99 15.95
C GLU A 53 -7.71 6.15 17.43
N SER A 54 -6.84 7.11 17.74
CA SER A 54 -6.40 7.39 19.12
C SER A 54 -7.53 7.80 20.09
N ARG A 55 -8.69 8.20 19.55
CA ARG A 55 -9.86 8.68 20.31
C ARG A 55 -11.13 8.27 19.58
N GLY A 56 -12.24 8.21 20.31
CA GLY A 56 -13.58 7.99 19.74
C GLY A 56 -14.12 6.58 19.95
N ASN A 57 -13.25 5.59 20.19
CA ASN A 57 -13.68 4.27 20.62
C ASN A 57 -14.37 4.32 22.00
N VAL A 58 -15.44 3.55 22.15
CA VAL A 58 -16.24 3.48 23.38
C VAL A 58 -16.47 2.02 23.73
N VAL A 59 -16.44 1.73 25.03
CA VAL A 59 -16.75 0.41 25.59
C VAL A 59 -18.10 -0.09 25.09
N LEU A 60 -18.17 -1.38 24.74
CA LEU A 60 -19.36 -2.06 24.19
C LEU A 60 -19.85 -1.53 22.83
N ARG A 61 -19.07 -0.72 22.12
CA ARG A 61 -19.32 -0.39 20.72
C ARG A 61 -18.31 -1.10 19.82
N PRO A 62 -18.74 -1.62 18.65
CA PRO A 62 -17.82 -2.18 17.66
C PRO A 62 -16.76 -1.16 17.25
N ALA A 63 -15.49 -1.59 17.23
CA ALA A 63 -14.34 -0.80 16.79
C ALA A 63 -13.96 -1.24 15.37
N GLU A 64 -14.59 -0.64 14.36
CA GLU A 64 -14.43 -1.04 12.96
C GLU A 64 -13.20 -0.40 12.29
N PHE A 65 -12.45 -1.18 11.52
CA PHE A 65 -11.36 -0.68 10.67
C PHE A 65 -11.16 -1.59 9.46
N VAL A 66 -10.41 -1.10 8.48
CA VAL A 66 -10.10 -1.79 7.22
C VAL A 66 -8.61 -2.00 7.10
N VAL A 67 -8.20 -3.18 6.63
CA VAL A 67 -6.81 -3.49 6.25
C VAL A 67 -6.71 -3.61 4.73
N GLU A 68 -6.02 -2.66 4.10
CA GLU A 68 -5.74 -2.65 2.67
C GLU A 68 -4.43 -3.39 2.37
N THR A 69 -4.52 -4.48 1.60
CA THR A 69 -3.39 -5.37 1.25
C THR A 69 -3.03 -5.36 -0.23
N VAL A 70 -3.68 -4.52 -1.04
CA VAL A 70 -3.52 -4.48 -2.51
C VAL A 70 -2.05 -4.38 -2.93
N GLU A 71 -1.26 -3.58 -2.21
CA GLU A 71 0.16 -3.39 -2.49
C GLU A 71 1.09 -4.30 -1.67
N ALA A 72 0.56 -5.02 -0.69
CA ALA A 72 1.33 -5.87 0.21
C ALA A 72 1.64 -7.24 -0.39
N GLY A 73 0.87 -7.69 -1.38
CA GLY A 73 1.00 -9.01 -1.98
C GLY A 73 0.21 -10.10 -1.26
N LEU A 74 0.38 -11.34 -1.70
CA LEU A 74 -0.34 -12.49 -1.13
C LEU A 74 0.27 -12.88 0.22
N GLY A 75 -0.54 -12.84 1.27
CA GLY A 75 -0.16 -13.22 2.63
C GLY A 75 -1.38 -13.31 3.54
N GLU A 76 -1.17 -13.87 4.72
CA GLU A 76 -2.16 -13.93 5.79
C GLU A 76 -2.10 -12.66 6.64
N VAL A 77 -3.27 -12.15 7.03
CA VAL A 77 -3.39 -11.01 7.94
C VAL A 77 -3.83 -11.57 9.29
N LEU A 78 -3.11 -11.20 10.35
CA LEU A 78 -3.45 -11.52 11.73
C LEU A 78 -3.60 -10.21 12.50
N VAL A 79 -4.59 -10.14 13.39
CA VAL A 79 -4.86 -8.96 14.22
C VAL A 79 -4.92 -9.41 15.67
N TYR A 80 -4.19 -8.72 16.53
CA TYR A 80 -4.19 -8.92 17.96
C TYR A 80 -4.57 -7.61 18.65
N ILE A 81 -5.41 -7.70 19.69
CA ILE A 81 -5.76 -6.58 20.56
C ILE A 81 -5.10 -6.84 21.91
N GLU A 82 -4.36 -5.86 22.41
CA GLU A 82 -3.81 -5.85 23.77
C GLU A 82 -4.67 -4.92 24.64
N ASP A 83 -5.19 -5.44 25.75
CA ASP A 83 -5.91 -4.65 26.73
C ASP A 83 -4.95 -3.89 27.68
N PRO A 84 -5.45 -2.95 28.51
CA PRO A 84 -4.59 -2.22 29.46
C PRO A 84 -3.94 -3.09 30.55
N GLU A 85 -4.42 -4.32 30.75
CA GLU A 85 -3.88 -5.29 31.71
C GLU A 85 -2.79 -6.17 31.09
N GLY A 86 -2.57 -6.05 29.77
CA GLY A 86 -1.57 -6.79 28.99
C GLY A 86 -2.10 -8.13 28.44
N HIS A 87 -3.41 -8.40 28.51
CA HIS A 87 -3.98 -9.57 27.85
C HIS A 87 -4.07 -9.32 26.35
N THR A 88 -3.61 -10.31 25.58
CA THR A 88 -3.67 -10.28 24.12
C THR A 88 -4.72 -11.25 23.61
N GLU A 89 -5.65 -10.76 22.80
CA GLU A 89 -6.65 -11.57 22.12
C GLU A 89 -6.48 -11.49 20.61
N GLU A 90 -6.55 -12.64 19.93
CA GLU A 90 -6.59 -12.68 18.46
C GLU A 90 -7.98 -12.34 17.97
N VAL A 91 -8.08 -11.36 17.08
CA VAL A 91 -9.34 -10.97 16.46
C VAL A 91 -9.64 -11.92 15.32
N ILE A 92 -10.77 -12.62 15.43
CA ILE A 92 -11.29 -13.49 14.38
C ILE A 92 -12.32 -12.69 13.59
N PHE A 93 -12.06 -12.47 12.31
CA PHE A 93 -12.90 -11.72 11.35
C PHE A 93 -13.82 -12.63 10.53
#